data_AF-A0A7X5IT20-F1
#
_entry.id   AF-A0A7X5IT20-F1
#
_cell.length_a   1.000
_cell.length_b   1.000
_cell.length_c   1.000
_cell.angle_alpha   90.00
_cell.angle_beta   90.00
_cell.angle_gamma   90.00
#
_symmetry.space_group_name_H-M   'P 1'
#
loop_
_entity.id
_entity.type
_entity.pdbx_description
1 polymer ?
#
loop_
_entity_poly.entity_id
_entity_poly.type
_entity_poly.pdbx_seq_one_letter_code
_entity_poly.pdbx_strand_id
1 'polypeptide(L)'
;MFCVIQEVATKTVPAGEPKGIEVYESRCTADGKEFCSYEYRNSAERFERLIRKSYRISIHESYRENGKVKKKQTVICTIGYYEVVDWGDWPGEYIIGGLSSKADALGLEESELADLIYTKWQAVVDRIWEGYKQTEEYAARQENRRIIKEHNDRANEFMEKYGVTRSEYNRCYDVFGKLRNPEYLKKIKADFKARKEYERRSREQSRSYYENFRSNYGGYNSGSYCGTAASNYNEIDRAMLKKFYRALSKSFHPDKDTSEEMKMLNRLKSDWGL
;
A
#
# COMPACT_ATOMS: atom_id res chain seq x y z
N MET A 1 9.41 -4.01 42.50
CA MET A 1 10.12 -2.87 41.85
C MET A 1 9.09 -1.82 41.43
N PHE A 2 9.49 -0.61 41.02
CA PHE A 2 8.55 0.36 40.46
C PHE A 2 9.18 1.22 39.36
N CYS A 3 8.38 1.54 38.34
CA CYS A 3 8.79 2.46 37.28
C CYS A 3 8.84 3.90 37.78
N VAL A 4 9.87 4.65 37.35
CA VAL A 4 10.00 6.09 37.56
C VAL A 4 10.33 6.74 36.23
N ILE A 5 9.55 7.78 35.92
CA ILE A 5 9.71 8.61 34.74
C ILE A 5 10.15 9.98 35.22
N GLN A 6 11.29 10.45 34.73
CA GLN A 6 11.84 11.76 35.04
C GLN A 6 11.85 12.63 33.78
N GLU A 7 11.31 13.84 33.88
CA GLU A 7 11.49 14.83 32.82
C GLU A 7 12.94 15.32 32.84
N VAL A 8 13.58 15.32 31.67
CA VAL A 8 14.93 15.81 31.45
C VAL A 8 14.93 16.79 30.29
N ALA A 9 15.77 17.82 30.34
CA ALA A 9 15.87 18.81 29.27
C ALA A 9 16.66 18.24 28.08
N THR A 10 16.21 18.52 26.85
CA THR A 10 16.98 18.21 25.62
C THR A 10 17.56 19.48 24.99
N LYS A 11 18.78 19.36 24.46
CA LYS A 11 19.48 20.47 23.78
C LYS A 11 19.07 20.61 22.31
N THR A 12 18.67 19.52 21.69
CA THR A 12 18.33 19.47 20.26
C THR A 12 16.93 18.90 20.10
N VAL A 13 16.16 19.52 19.21
CA VAL A 13 14.83 19.05 18.83
C VAL A 13 14.83 18.83 17.32
N PRO A 14 14.14 17.79 16.83
CA PRO A 14 13.95 17.59 15.40
C PRO A 14 13.18 18.75 14.77
N ALA A 15 13.31 18.93 13.45
CA ALA A 15 12.53 19.91 12.71
C ALA A 15 11.03 19.58 12.77
N GLY A 16 10.19 20.61 12.87
CA GLY A 16 8.74 20.43 12.88
C GLY A 16 8.15 20.02 11.55
N GLU A 17 6.84 19.78 11.57
CA GLU A 17 6.05 19.54 10.37
C GLU A 17 6.25 20.68 9.35
N PRO A 18 6.30 20.38 8.04
CA PRO A 18 6.21 21.40 7.00
C PRO A 18 4.91 22.20 7.12
N LYS A 19 4.97 23.52 6.91
CA LYS A 19 3.77 24.37 6.99
C LYS A 19 2.75 24.09 5.88
N GLY A 20 3.18 23.45 4.81
CA GLY A 20 2.32 23.08 3.69
C GLY A 20 3.04 22.24 2.64
N ILE A 21 2.33 22.04 1.53
CA ILE A 21 2.79 21.32 0.35
C ILE A 21 2.97 22.32 -0.81
N GLU A 22 4.09 22.20 -1.52
CA GLU A 22 4.42 23.01 -2.68
C GLU A 22 4.33 22.17 -3.95
N VAL A 23 3.74 22.73 -5.00
CA VAL A 23 3.73 22.14 -6.35
C VAL A 23 4.97 22.63 -7.09
N TYR A 24 5.62 21.72 -7.82
CA TYR A 24 6.69 22.06 -8.74
C TYR A 24 6.53 21.31 -10.07
N GLU A 25 7.09 21.89 -11.12
CA GLU A 25 7.13 21.24 -12.43
C GLU A 25 8.38 20.39 -12.55
N SER A 26 8.21 19.11 -12.85
CA SER A 26 9.29 18.21 -13.23
C SER A 26 9.27 18.08 -14.75
N ARG A 27 10.33 18.57 -15.40
CA ARG A 27 10.49 18.48 -16.85
C ARG A 27 11.61 17.52 -17.19
N CYS A 28 11.33 16.57 -18.07
CA CYS A 28 12.34 15.68 -18.63
C CYS A 28 12.16 15.55 -20.14
N THR A 29 13.24 15.22 -20.83
CA THR A 29 13.20 14.92 -22.26
C THR A 29 13.55 13.46 -22.44
N ALA A 30 12.70 12.70 -23.14
CA ALA A 30 13.04 11.35 -23.60
C ALA A 30 12.60 11.20 -25.05
N ASP A 31 13.43 10.55 -25.88
CA ASP A 31 13.21 10.37 -27.32
C ASP A 31 12.89 11.67 -28.07
N GLY A 32 13.54 12.78 -27.69
CA GLY A 32 13.33 14.11 -28.29
C GLY A 32 11.97 14.74 -27.96
N LYS A 33 11.18 14.15 -27.05
CA LYS A 33 9.90 14.70 -26.57
C LYS A 33 10.06 15.25 -25.16
N GLU A 34 9.59 16.47 -24.98
CA GLU A 34 9.50 17.10 -23.66
C GLU A 34 8.28 16.56 -22.91
N PHE A 35 8.50 16.24 -21.65
CA PHE A 35 7.48 15.76 -20.73
C PHE A 35 7.50 16.64 -19.49
N CYS A 36 6.32 17.12 -19.09
CA CYS A 36 6.14 17.91 -17.88
C CYS A 36 5.13 17.21 -16.96
N SER A 37 5.50 16.94 -15.71
CA SER A 37 4.58 16.53 -14.65
C SER A 37 4.55 17.56 -13.52
N TYR A 38 3.41 17.62 -12.83
CA TYR A 38 3.15 18.51 -11.70
C TYR A 38 3.28 17.70 -10.41
N GLU A 39 4.50 17.64 -9.91
CA GLU A 39 4.84 16.92 -8.68
C GLU A 39 4.68 17.85 -7.47
N TYR A 40 4.85 17.28 -6.28
CA TYR A 40 4.80 18.05 -5.05
C TYR A 40 5.91 17.68 -4.08
N ARG A 41 6.20 18.61 -3.18
CA ARG A 41 7.15 18.43 -2.09
C ARG A 41 6.64 19.13 -0.85
N ASN A 42 7.17 18.76 0.30
CA ASN A 42 6.97 19.52 1.51
C ASN A 42 7.59 20.91 1.36
N SER A 43 6.90 21.93 1.87
CA SER A 43 7.45 23.28 1.97
C SER A 43 8.76 23.31 2.76
N ALA A 44 9.63 24.26 2.40
CA ALA A 44 10.89 24.47 3.11
C ALA A 44 10.65 25.03 4.52
N GLU A 45 9.61 25.86 4.67
CA GLU A 45 9.23 26.44 5.95
C GLU A 45 8.57 25.38 6.86
N ARG A 46 9.03 25.33 8.11
CA ARG A 46 8.60 24.34 9.11
C ARG A 46 8.19 25.00 10.41
N PHE A 47 7.39 24.32 11.21
CA PHE A 47 7.07 24.79 12.55
C PHE A 47 8.31 24.71 13.46
N GLU A 48 8.49 25.76 14.26
CA GLU A 48 9.48 25.76 15.33
C GLU A 48 8.98 24.95 16.52
N ARG A 49 9.86 24.10 17.04
CA ARG A 49 9.57 23.19 18.15
C ARG A 49 10.20 23.71 19.43
N LEU A 50 9.39 24.28 20.31
CA LEU A 50 9.88 24.94 21.53
C LEU A 50 10.00 23.99 22.73
N ILE A 51 9.30 22.85 22.72
CA ILE A 51 9.28 21.93 23.86
C ILE A 51 10.58 21.11 23.91
N ARG A 52 11.45 21.47 24.83
CA ARG A 52 12.77 20.85 25.00
C ARG A 52 12.78 19.81 26.12
N LYS A 53 11.86 18.84 26.03
CA LYS A 53 11.68 17.78 27.04
C LYS A 53 11.95 16.39 26.46
N SER A 54 12.56 15.55 27.28
CA SER A 54 12.59 14.09 27.13
C SER A 54 12.24 13.45 28.47
N TYR A 55 11.93 12.16 28.43
CA TYR A 55 11.42 11.39 29.56
C TYR A 55 12.35 10.20 29.77
N ARG A 56 13.13 10.24 30.85
CA ARG A 56 14.01 9.14 31.24
C ARG A 56 13.20 8.13 32.04
N ILE A 57 13.06 6.92 31.50
CA ILE A 57 12.33 5.82 32.11
C ILE A 57 13.34 4.91 32.83
N SER A 58 13.08 4.63 34.10
CA SER A 58 13.93 3.76 34.91
C SER A 58 13.13 2.91 35.87
N ILE A 59 13.64 1.71 36.17
CA ILE A 59 13.07 0.83 37.19
C ILE A 59 13.89 0.98 38.47
N HIS A 60 13.19 1.24 39.57
CA HIS A 60 13.76 1.35 40.90
C HIS A 60 13.42 0.11 41.72
N GLU A 61 14.45 -0.43 42.36
CA GLU A 61 14.35 -1.53 43.30
C GLU A 61 14.93 -1.08 44.64
N SER A 62 14.17 -1.25 45.72
CA SER A 62 14.64 -1.00 47.08
C SER A 62 14.87 -2.34 47.77
N TYR A 63 16.05 -2.52 48.35
CA TYR A 63 16.44 -3.75 49.02
C TYR A 63 17.17 -3.43 50.33
N ARG A 64 17.33 -4.42 51.21
CA ARG A 64 18.09 -4.25 52.45
C ARG A 64 19.39 -5.02 52.39
N GLU A 65 20.47 -4.38 52.80
CA GLU A 65 21.78 -5.00 52.94
C GLU A 65 22.35 -4.59 54.29
N ASN A 66 22.63 -5.57 55.15
CA ASN A 66 23.08 -5.34 56.53
C ASN A 66 22.18 -4.39 57.33
N GLY A 67 20.86 -4.55 57.18
CA GLY A 67 19.85 -3.74 57.88
C GLY A 67 19.65 -2.32 57.32
N LYS A 68 20.47 -1.86 56.36
CA LYS A 68 20.33 -0.55 55.71
C LYS A 68 19.55 -0.69 54.40
N VAL A 69 18.62 0.24 54.16
CA VAL A 69 17.89 0.31 52.88
C VAL A 69 18.84 0.86 51.81
N LYS A 70 18.99 0.11 50.71
CA LYS A 70 19.71 0.50 49.50
C LYS A 70 18.74 0.55 48.31
N LYS A 71 19.13 1.25 47.26
CA LYS A 71 18.35 1.44 46.06
C LYS A 71 19.18 1.13 44.82
N LYS A 72 18.68 0.22 43.98
CA LYS A 72 19.21 -0.05 42.64
C LYS A 72 18.32 0.68 41.63
N GLN A 73 18.94 1.38 40.68
CA GLN A 73 18.25 2.05 39.59
C GLN A 73 18.77 1.53 38.27
N THR A 74 17.87 0.99 37.45
CA THR A 74 18.18 0.53 36.09
C THR A 74 17.50 1.46 35.10
N VAL A 75 18.27 2.10 34.23
CA VAL A 75 17.73 2.91 33.13
C VAL A 75 17.26 2.00 32.01
N ILE A 76 16.02 2.19 31.58
CA ILE A 76 15.42 1.44 30.49
C ILE A 76 15.69 2.15 29.17
N CYS A 77 15.14 3.35 29.01
CA CYS A 77 15.33 4.20 27.83
C CYS A 77 15.09 5.67 28.19
N THR A 78 15.29 6.55 27.21
CA THR A 78 14.89 7.96 27.28
C THR A 78 14.17 8.29 25.99
N ILE A 79 12.96 8.86 26.10
CA ILE A 79 12.10 9.15 24.94
C ILE A 79 11.84 10.66 24.89
N GLY A 80 12.12 11.29 23.77
CA GLY A 80 11.86 12.71 23.52
C GLY A 80 10.39 13.03 23.32
N TYR A 81 9.95 14.23 23.71
CA TYR A 81 8.58 14.70 23.48
C TYR A 81 8.16 14.55 22.01
N TYR A 82 9.02 14.99 21.09
CA TYR A 82 8.73 14.93 19.65
C TYR A 82 8.99 13.55 19.04
N GLU A 83 9.71 12.66 19.73
CA GLU A 83 9.85 11.28 19.26
C GLU A 83 8.51 10.55 19.35
N VAL A 84 7.78 10.76 20.46
CA VAL A 84 6.41 10.27 20.65
C VAL A 84 5.48 10.74 19.52
N VAL A 85 5.61 12.00 19.13
CA VAL A 85 4.77 12.64 18.13
C VAL A 85 5.05 12.16 16.71
N ASP A 86 6.32 11.91 16.37
CA ASP A 86 6.75 11.60 15.01
C ASP A 86 6.84 10.10 14.72
N TRP A 87 7.30 9.32 15.69
CA TRP A 87 7.62 7.90 15.50
C TRP A 87 6.64 6.98 16.23
N GLY A 88 6.04 7.45 17.32
CA GLY A 88 5.06 6.71 18.10
C GLY A 88 5.45 6.57 19.56
N ASP A 89 4.51 6.09 20.37
CA ASP A 89 4.63 6.08 21.82
C ASP A 89 5.11 4.76 22.41
N TRP A 90 5.37 3.72 21.61
CA TRP A 90 5.76 2.41 22.15
C TRP A 90 7.18 2.40 22.73
N PRO A 91 7.39 2.27 24.07
CA PRO A 91 8.71 2.36 24.69
C PRO A 91 9.70 1.33 24.17
N GLY A 92 9.25 0.14 23.77
CA GLY A 92 10.14 -0.93 23.32
C GLY A 92 10.93 -0.60 22.06
N GLU A 93 10.43 0.31 21.21
CA GLU A 93 11.18 0.81 20.04
C GLU A 93 12.38 1.67 20.44
N TYR A 94 12.38 2.21 21.66
CA TYR A 94 13.43 3.10 22.18
C TYR A 94 14.42 2.39 23.12
N ILE A 95 14.23 1.08 23.37
CA ILE A 95 15.09 0.32 24.28
C ILE A 95 16.28 -0.24 23.51
N ILE A 96 17.46 0.31 23.78
CA ILE A 96 18.72 -0.22 23.25
C ILE A 96 18.95 -1.61 23.85
N GLY A 97 19.15 -2.60 22.96
CA GLY A 97 19.29 -4.01 23.33
C GLY A 97 17.96 -4.75 23.48
N GLY A 98 16.82 -4.07 23.27
CA GLY A 98 15.49 -4.67 23.36
C GLY A 98 14.96 -4.82 24.78
N LEU A 99 13.65 -5.01 24.89
CA LEU A 99 12.94 -5.13 26.15
C LEU A 99 13.35 -6.41 26.91
N SER A 100 13.45 -7.54 26.20
CA SER A 100 13.90 -8.84 26.73
C SER A 100 15.19 -8.74 27.54
N SER A 101 16.26 -8.20 26.97
CA SER A 101 17.56 -8.09 27.66
C SER A 101 17.51 -7.19 28.90
N LYS A 102 16.61 -6.19 28.93
CA LYS A 102 16.40 -5.37 30.13
C LYS A 102 15.62 -6.12 31.20
N ALA A 103 14.65 -6.95 30.81
CA ALA A 103 13.87 -7.79 31.70
C ALA A 103 14.77 -8.84 32.37
N ASP A 104 15.62 -9.52 31.59
CA ASP A 104 16.62 -10.47 32.10
C ASP A 104 17.55 -9.83 33.14
N ALA A 105 18.07 -8.63 32.85
CA ALA A 105 18.96 -7.90 33.77
C ALA A 105 18.26 -7.47 35.08
N LEU A 106 16.94 -7.42 35.08
CA LEU A 106 16.09 -7.11 36.23
C LEU A 106 15.53 -8.37 36.90
N GLY A 107 15.69 -9.55 36.31
CA GLY A 107 15.08 -10.79 36.78
C GLY A 107 13.55 -10.77 36.69
N LEU A 108 13.00 -10.13 35.66
CA LEU A 108 11.57 -10.03 35.38
C LEU A 108 11.23 -10.74 34.07
N GLU A 109 9.98 -11.18 33.94
CA GLU A 109 9.44 -11.53 32.63
C GLU A 109 9.31 -10.27 31.75
N GLU A 110 9.46 -10.42 30.44
CA GLU A 110 9.40 -9.29 29.49
C GLU A 110 8.05 -8.55 29.57
N SER A 111 6.95 -9.31 29.68
CA SER A 111 5.60 -8.76 29.84
C SER A 111 5.43 -7.99 31.15
N GLU A 112 6.01 -8.48 32.26
CA GLU A 112 5.95 -7.78 33.54
C GLU A 112 6.69 -6.45 33.48
N LEU A 113 7.86 -6.41 32.82
CA LEU A 113 8.59 -5.17 32.59
C LEU A 113 7.80 -4.22 31.69
N ALA A 114 7.18 -4.71 30.60
CA ALA A 114 6.31 -3.91 29.74
C ALA A 114 5.18 -3.27 30.55
N ASP A 115 4.42 -4.05 31.32
CA ASP A 115 3.28 -3.58 32.09
C ASP A 115 3.66 -2.51 33.12
N LEU A 116 4.79 -2.72 33.82
CA LEU A 116 5.34 -1.75 34.78
C LEU A 116 5.67 -0.40 34.13
N ILE A 117 6.21 -0.42 32.92
CA ILE A 117 6.54 0.79 32.16
C ILE A 117 5.25 1.44 31.66
N TYR A 118 4.40 0.67 30.98
CA TYR A 118 3.18 1.13 30.32
C TYR A 118 2.20 1.82 31.24
N THR A 119 1.98 1.24 32.41
CA THR A 119 1.06 1.76 33.43
C THR A 119 1.37 3.22 33.80
N LYS A 120 2.65 3.62 33.79
CA LYS A 120 3.05 5.01 34.06
C LYS A 120 3.27 5.83 32.80
N TRP A 121 3.76 5.20 31.74
CA TRP A 121 4.10 5.88 30.51
C TRP A 121 2.87 6.42 29.78
N GLN A 122 1.75 5.71 29.81
CA GLN A 122 0.52 6.12 29.13
C GLN A 122 0.06 7.53 29.57
N ALA A 123 0.09 7.83 30.88
CA ALA A 123 -0.29 9.15 31.38
C ALA A 123 0.65 10.28 30.91
N VAL A 124 1.89 9.96 30.53
CA VAL A 124 2.80 10.93 29.90
C VAL A 124 2.44 11.11 28.43
N VAL A 125 2.22 10.00 27.72
CA VAL A 125 1.81 9.97 26.30
C VAL A 125 0.52 10.76 26.08
N ASP A 126 -0.49 10.55 26.92
CA ASP A 126 -1.78 11.23 26.81
C ASP A 126 -1.61 12.74 26.93
N ARG A 127 -0.80 13.21 27.89
CA ARG A 127 -0.50 14.64 28.07
C ARG A 127 0.30 15.23 26.90
N ILE A 128 1.24 14.45 26.34
CA ILE A 128 1.98 14.86 25.14
C ILE A 128 1.00 15.09 23.99
N TRP A 129 0.14 14.11 23.71
CA TRP A 129 -0.82 14.18 22.62
C TRP A 129 -1.91 15.22 22.84
N GLU A 130 -2.40 15.39 24.07
CA GLU A 130 -3.37 16.45 24.41
C GLU A 130 -2.80 17.84 24.09
N GLY A 131 -1.55 18.11 24.53
CA GLY A 131 -0.88 19.36 24.22
C GLY A 131 -0.58 19.51 22.73
N TYR A 132 -0.07 18.46 22.08
CA TYR A 132 0.30 18.52 20.66
C TYR A 132 -0.90 18.75 19.75
N LYS A 133 -2.05 18.12 20.04
CA LYS A 133 -3.29 18.27 19.25
C LYS A 133 -3.83 19.69 19.23
N GLN A 134 -3.46 20.53 20.20
CA GLN A 134 -3.85 21.93 20.26
C GLN A 134 -2.91 22.86 19.46
N THR A 135 -1.84 22.33 18.87
CA THR A 135 -0.86 23.14 18.12
C THR A 135 -1.25 23.34 16.66
N GLU A 136 -0.78 24.46 16.09
CA GLU A 136 -0.86 24.69 14.64
C GLU A 136 -0.06 23.64 13.84
N GLU A 137 1.03 23.12 14.40
CA GLU A 137 1.83 22.04 13.80
C GLU A 137 0.98 20.79 13.57
N TYR A 138 0.17 20.40 14.56
CA TYR A 138 -0.74 19.27 14.42
C TYR A 138 -1.82 19.53 13.35
N ALA A 139 -2.42 20.73 13.35
CA ALA A 139 -3.41 21.10 12.34
C ALA A 139 -2.83 21.02 10.92
N ALA A 140 -1.61 21.53 10.71
CA ALA A 140 -0.90 21.44 9.43
C ALA A 140 -0.57 19.99 9.05
N ARG A 141 -0.15 19.15 9.99
CA ARG A 141 0.08 17.70 9.76
C ARG A 141 -1.21 17.02 9.26
N GLN A 142 -2.34 17.30 9.88
CA GLN A 142 -3.64 16.74 9.45
C GLN A 142 -4.01 17.23 8.06
N GLU A 143 -3.84 18.52 7.79
CA GLU A 143 -4.17 19.11 6.49
C GLU A 143 -3.28 18.56 5.36
N ASN A 144 -1.97 18.49 5.56
CA ASN A 144 -1.03 17.90 4.61
C ASN A 144 -1.40 16.43 4.31
N ARG A 145 -1.72 15.65 5.35
CA ARG A 145 -2.16 14.25 5.19
C ARG A 145 -3.47 14.16 4.41
N ARG A 146 -4.43 15.05 4.67
CA ARG A 146 -5.70 15.13 3.94
C ARG A 146 -5.45 15.39 2.46
N ILE A 147 -4.65 16.42 2.12
CA ILE A 147 -4.32 16.78 0.74
C ILE A 147 -3.68 15.59 0.00
N ILE A 148 -2.70 14.93 0.61
CA ILE A 148 -2.01 13.78 0.01
C ILE A 148 -2.99 12.62 -0.19
N LYS A 149 -3.84 12.33 0.80
CA LYS A 149 -4.85 11.28 0.68
C LYS A 149 -5.81 11.56 -0.46
N GLU A 150 -6.37 12.75 -0.55
CA GLU A 150 -7.29 13.11 -1.62
C GLU A 150 -6.61 13.09 -3.01
N HIS A 151 -5.35 13.53 -3.09
CA HIS A 151 -4.56 13.39 -4.32
C HIS A 151 -4.40 11.91 -4.71
N ASN A 152 -4.14 11.04 -3.73
CA ASN A 152 -4.02 9.62 -3.96
C ASN A 152 -5.31 9.01 -4.49
N ASP A 153 -6.43 9.32 -3.83
CA ASP A 153 -7.77 8.86 -4.21
C ASP A 153 -8.13 9.33 -5.63
N ARG A 154 -7.98 10.64 -5.94
CA ARG A 154 -8.26 11.20 -7.28
C ARG A 154 -7.47 10.54 -8.40
N ALA A 155 -6.17 10.28 -8.20
CA ALA A 155 -5.41 9.66 -9.27
C ALA A 155 -5.72 8.17 -9.42
N ASN A 156 -6.04 7.46 -8.33
CA ASN A 156 -6.48 6.06 -8.43
C ASN A 156 -7.77 5.97 -9.26
N GLU A 157 -8.76 6.82 -8.97
CA GLU A 157 -9.99 6.92 -9.77
C GLU A 157 -9.70 7.25 -11.25
N PHE A 158 -8.75 8.16 -11.51
CA PHE A 158 -8.34 8.51 -12.87
C PHE A 158 -7.68 7.35 -13.61
N MET A 159 -6.78 6.64 -12.93
CA MET A 159 -6.07 5.48 -13.45
C MET A 159 -7.05 4.36 -13.80
N GLU A 160 -7.98 4.04 -12.90
CA GLU A 160 -9.04 3.05 -13.13
C GLU A 160 -9.94 3.44 -14.29
N LYS A 161 -10.36 4.72 -14.33
CA LYS A 161 -11.28 5.21 -15.36
C LYS A 161 -10.69 5.15 -16.76
N TYR A 162 -9.43 5.55 -16.93
CA TYR A 162 -8.82 5.67 -18.26
C TYR A 162 -7.86 4.53 -18.61
N GLY A 163 -7.55 3.64 -17.66
CA GLY A 163 -6.57 2.57 -17.82
C GLY A 163 -5.17 3.13 -18.08
N VAL A 164 -4.75 4.12 -17.30
CA VAL A 164 -3.46 4.82 -17.43
C VAL A 164 -2.67 4.77 -16.13
N THR A 165 -1.40 5.18 -16.16
CA THR A 165 -0.53 5.19 -14.97
C THR A 165 -0.72 6.46 -14.14
N ARG A 166 -0.22 6.43 -12.90
CA ARG A 166 -0.13 7.60 -12.02
C ARG A 166 0.57 8.79 -12.69
N SER A 167 1.64 8.53 -13.42
CA SER A 167 2.42 9.57 -14.12
C SER A 167 1.57 10.33 -15.15
N GLU A 168 0.63 9.67 -15.81
CA GLU A 168 -0.29 10.30 -16.76
C GLU A 168 -1.28 11.25 -16.07
N TYR A 169 -1.71 10.93 -14.84
CA TYR A 169 -2.48 11.85 -14.02
C TYR A 169 -1.65 13.06 -13.59
N ASN A 170 -0.42 12.85 -13.12
CA ASN A 170 0.47 13.95 -12.69
C ASN A 170 0.87 14.87 -13.85
N ARG A 171 0.74 14.43 -15.11
CA ARG A 171 0.88 15.31 -16.29
C ARG A 171 -0.31 16.24 -16.50
N CYS A 172 -1.47 15.91 -15.96
CA CYS A 172 -2.70 16.68 -16.11
C CYS A 172 -2.96 17.57 -14.90
N TYR A 173 -2.87 17.00 -13.70
CA TYR A 173 -3.30 17.61 -12.45
C TYR A 173 -2.14 17.74 -11.46
N ASP A 174 -2.20 18.76 -10.60
CA ASP A 174 -1.30 18.85 -9.44
C ASP A 174 -1.86 18.16 -8.19
N VAL A 175 -1.11 18.20 -7.08
CA VAL A 175 -1.49 17.58 -5.80
C VAL A 175 -2.83 18.11 -5.26
N PHE A 176 -3.16 19.37 -5.51
CA PHE A 176 -4.42 19.99 -5.10
C PHE A 176 -5.59 19.66 -6.05
N GLY A 177 -5.35 18.87 -7.10
CA GLY A 177 -6.35 18.50 -8.09
C GLY A 177 -6.63 19.60 -9.12
N LYS A 178 -5.80 20.64 -9.20
CA LYS A 178 -5.95 21.68 -10.22
C LYS A 178 -5.49 21.15 -11.57
N LEU A 179 -6.34 21.29 -12.59
CA LEU A 179 -5.98 20.95 -13.97
C LEU A 179 -4.94 21.95 -14.48
N ARG A 180 -3.76 21.45 -14.79
CA ARG A 180 -2.62 22.23 -15.29
C ARG A 180 -2.36 22.01 -16.78
N ASN A 181 -2.68 20.82 -17.30
CA ASN A 181 -2.53 20.52 -18.73
C ASN A 181 -3.85 20.00 -19.35
N PRO A 182 -4.76 20.90 -19.78
CA PRO A 182 -6.03 20.51 -20.38
C PRO A 182 -5.86 19.78 -21.72
N GLU A 183 -4.84 20.12 -22.51
CA GLU A 183 -4.61 19.49 -23.82
C GLU A 183 -4.17 18.02 -23.68
N TYR A 184 -3.28 17.73 -22.73
CA TYR A 184 -2.89 16.36 -22.44
C TYR A 184 -4.06 15.51 -21.91
N LEU A 185 -4.92 16.11 -21.07
CA LEU A 185 -6.14 15.45 -20.62
C LEU A 185 -7.09 15.12 -21.79
N LYS A 186 -7.25 16.03 -22.76
CA LYS A 186 -8.04 15.76 -23.97
C LYS A 186 -7.46 14.58 -24.76
N LYS A 187 -6.14 14.50 -24.89
CA LYS A 187 -5.44 13.38 -25.53
C LYS A 187 -5.75 12.05 -24.82
N ILE A 188 -5.59 11.98 -23.50
CA ILE A 188 -5.91 10.76 -22.73
C ILE A 188 -7.37 10.32 -22.96
N LYS A 189 -8.31 11.26 -22.94
CA LYS A 189 -9.74 10.98 -23.18
C LYS A 189 -9.99 10.48 -24.60
N ALA A 190 -9.34 11.06 -25.60
CA ALA A 190 -9.44 10.64 -26.99
C ALA A 190 -8.87 9.23 -27.19
N ASP A 191 -7.68 8.95 -26.64
CA ASP A 191 -7.02 7.65 -26.69
C ASP A 191 -7.88 6.58 -26.00
N PHE A 192 -8.44 6.89 -24.83
CA PHE A 192 -9.39 6.00 -24.14
C PHE A 192 -10.62 5.68 -25.01
N LYS A 193 -11.25 6.70 -25.62
CA LYS A 193 -12.41 6.50 -26.49
C LYS A 193 -12.05 5.64 -27.71
N ALA A 194 -10.90 5.88 -28.34
CA ALA A 194 -10.40 5.10 -29.47
C ALA A 194 -10.16 3.64 -29.07
N ARG A 195 -9.53 3.38 -27.92
CA ARG A 195 -9.34 2.02 -27.39
C ARG A 195 -10.66 1.29 -27.16
N LYS A 196 -11.63 1.93 -26.52
CA LYS A 196 -12.96 1.33 -26.26
C LYS A 196 -13.71 1.01 -27.55
N GLU A 197 -13.63 1.89 -28.55
CA GLU A 197 -14.26 1.67 -29.86
C GLU A 197 -13.58 0.53 -30.63
N TYR A 198 -12.24 0.45 -30.59
CA TYR A 198 -11.50 -0.67 -31.16
C TYR A 198 -11.86 -2.00 -30.48
N GLU A 199 -11.91 -2.05 -29.15
CA GLU A 199 -12.35 -3.23 -28.40
C GLU A 199 -13.77 -3.66 -28.79
N ARG A 200 -14.70 -2.70 -28.94
CA ARG A 200 -16.08 -2.97 -29.37
C ARG A 200 -16.11 -3.59 -30.76
N ARG A 201 -15.43 -2.98 -31.74
CA ARG A 201 -15.36 -3.48 -33.12
C ARG A 201 -14.71 -4.86 -33.17
N SER A 202 -13.62 -5.07 -32.43
CA SER A 202 -12.94 -6.37 -32.36
C SER A 202 -13.84 -7.45 -31.78
N ARG A 203 -14.63 -7.15 -30.74
CA ARG A 203 -15.62 -8.09 -30.17
C ARG A 203 -16.74 -8.40 -31.16
N GLU A 204 -17.22 -7.41 -31.90
CA GLU A 204 -18.24 -7.60 -32.93
C GLU A 204 -17.74 -8.44 -34.10
N GLN A 205 -16.53 -8.16 -34.60
CA GLN A 205 -15.89 -8.97 -35.64
C GLN A 205 -15.63 -10.41 -35.15
N SER A 206 -15.18 -10.59 -33.91
CA SER A 206 -14.99 -11.93 -33.33
C SER A 206 -16.30 -12.69 -33.18
N ARG A 207 -17.39 -12.03 -32.74
CA ARG A 207 -18.73 -12.62 -32.69
C ARG A 207 -19.24 -12.99 -34.08
N SER A 208 -19.11 -12.08 -35.05
CA SER A 208 -19.49 -12.32 -36.43
C SER A 208 -18.68 -13.47 -37.05
N TYR A 209 -17.38 -13.55 -36.78
CA TYR A 209 -16.54 -14.68 -37.21
C TYR A 209 -17.00 -15.99 -36.58
N TYR A 210 -17.30 -16.01 -35.28
CA TYR A 210 -17.77 -17.23 -34.59
C TYR A 210 -19.19 -17.64 -35.02
N GLU A 211 -20.08 -16.69 -35.31
CA GLU A 211 -21.40 -16.96 -35.88
C GLU A 211 -21.32 -17.43 -37.33
N ASN A 212 -20.46 -16.84 -38.16
CA ASN A 212 -20.21 -17.31 -39.52
C ASN A 212 -19.56 -18.70 -39.53
N PHE A 213 -18.63 -19.00 -38.62
CA PHE A 213 -18.06 -20.33 -38.48
C PHE A 213 -19.12 -21.36 -38.05
N ARG A 214 -20.04 -20.97 -37.14
CA ARG A 214 -21.17 -21.80 -36.70
C ARG A 214 -22.21 -22.00 -37.82
N SER A 215 -22.46 -21.00 -38.67
CA SER A 215 -23.38 -21.13 -39.80
C SER A 215 -22.79 -21.95 -40.94
N ASN A 216 -21.49 -21.83 -41.20
CA ASN A 216 -20.81 -22.58 -42.27
C ASN A 216 -20.61 -24.08 -41.90
N TYR A 217 -20.51 -24.42 -40.62
CA TYR A 217 -20.54 -25.81 -40.13
C TYR A 217 -21.96 -26.33 -39.80
N GLY A 218 -22.99 -25.49 -39.90
CA GLY A 218 -24.39 -25.88 -39.67
C GLY A 218 -25.03 -26.63 -40.83
N GLY A 219 -24.27 -26.91 -41.91
CA GLY A 219 -24.78 -27.43 -43.18
C GLY A 219 -24.34 -28.84 -43.58
N TYR A 220 -23.68 -29.61 -42.71
CA TYR A 220 -23.34 -31.01 -43.02
C TYR A 220 -23.89 -31.98 -41.97
N ASN A 221 -25.13 -32.40 -42.21
CA ASN A 221 -25.64 -33.67 -41.73
C ASN A 221 -25.02 -34.78 -42.59
N SER A 222 -24.04 -35.50 -42.05
CA SER A 222 -23.46 -36.72 -42.62
C SER A 222 -22.94 -37.57 -41.47
N GLY A 223 -23.53 -38.75 -41.29
CA GLY A 223 -23.32 -39.62 -40.15
C GLY A 223 -22.05 -40.50 -40.21
N SER A 224 -22.01 -41.42 -39.23
CA SER A 224 -21.02 -42.50 -39.01
C SER A 224 -19.65 -41.99 -38.52
N TYR A 225 -19.11 -42.32 -37.34
CA TYR A 225 -18.99 -43.63 -36.68
C TYR A 225 -18.57 -43.45 -35.19
N CYS A 226 -18.70 -44.52 -34.43
CA CYS A 226 -18.62 -44.67 -32.97
C CYS A 226 -17.38 -44.12 -32.23
N GLY A 227 -17.61 -43.73 -30.97
CA GLY A 227 -16.59 -43.43 -29.98
C GLY A 227 -17.19 -43.00 -28.64
N THR A 228 -18.04 -43.85 -28.04
CA THR A 228 -18.66 -43.61 -26.73
C THR A 228 -17.60 -43.73 -25.62
N ALA A 229 -16.99 -42.62 -25.25
CA ALA A 229 -16.43 -42.44 -23.91
C ALA A 229 -17.48 -41.68 -23.09
N ALA A 230 -18.24 -42.40 -22.26
CA ALA A 230 -19.19 -41.79 -21.33
C ALA A 230 -18.39 -40.95 -20.32
N SER A 231 -18.39 -39.63 -20.50
CA SER A 231 -17.77 -38.72 -19.53
C SER A 231 -18.66 -38.62 -18.29
N ASN A 232 -18.13 -38.93 -17.11
CA ASN A 232 -18.87 -38.87 -15.82
C ASN A 232 -19.10 -37.45 -15.29
N TYR A 233 -18.87 -36.41 -16.11
CA TYR A 233 -19.01 -35.01 -15.68
C TYR A 233 -20.48 -34.57 -15.78
N ASN A 234 -21.00 -33.99 -14.70
CA ASN A 234 -22.32 -33.36 -14.71
C ASN A 234 -22.31 -32.08 -15.58
N GLU A 235 -23.48 -31.52 -15.89
CA GLU A 235 -23.59 -30.37 -16.81
C GLU A 235 -22.83 -29.12 -16.34
N ILE A 236 -22.73 -28.92 -15.02
CA ILE A 236 -22.02 -27.79 -14.42
C ILE A 236 -20.51 -27.94 -14.63
N ASP A 237 -19.98 -29.14 -14.40
CA ASP A 237 -18.58 -29.47 -14.62
C ASP A 237 -18.24 -29.39 -16.12
N ARG A 238 -19.14 -29.86 -16.99
CA ARG A 238 -18.97 -29.79 -18.45
C ARG A 238 -18.91 -28.34 -18.94
N ALA A 239 -19.69 -27.45 -18.35
CA ALA A 239 -19.65 -26.02 -18.64
C ALA A 239 -18.33 -25.37 -18.17
N MET A 240 -17.80 -25.78 -17.02
CA MET A 240 -16.50 -25.31 -16.53
C MET A 240 -15.34 -25.85 -17.38
N LEU A 241 -15.34 -27.13 -17.72
CA LEU A 241 -14.31 -27.73 -18.58
C LEU A 241 -14.29 -27.08 -19.97
N LYS A 242 -15.46 -26.71 -20.53
CA LYS A 242 -15.54 -25.92 -21.77
C LYS A 242 -14.92 -24.52 -21.62
N LYS A 243 -15.06 -23.88 -20.46
CA LYS A 243 -14.41 -22.58 -20.19
C LYS A 243 -12.90 -22.75 -20.06
N PHE A 244 -12.43 -23.79 -19.36
CA PHE A 244 -11.00 -24.09 -19.24
C PHE A 244 -10.36 -24.41 -20.59
N TYR A 245 -11.00 -25.25 -21.41
CA TYR A 245 -10.51 -25.54 -22.76
C TYR A 245 -10.38 -24.27 -23.61
N ARG A 246 -11.38 -23.37 -23.57
CA ARG A 246 -11.33 -22.10 -24.31
C ARG A 246 -10.22 -21.16 -23.83
N ALA A 247 -10.00 -21.08 -22.53
CA ALA A 247 -8.94 -20.28 -21.95
C ALA A 247 -7.56 -20.83 -22.33
N LEU A 248 -7.35 -22.13 -22.20
CA LEU A 248 -6.09 -22.81 -22.53
C LEU A 248 -5.80 -22.76 -24.03
N SER A 249 -6.79 -23.03 -24.88
CA SER A 249 -6.63 -22.97 -26.34
C SER A 249 -6.28 -21.57 -26.85
N LYS A 250 -6.72 -20.51 -26.15
CA LYS A 250 -6.32 -19.13 -26.46
C LYS A 250 -4.87 -18.84 -26.05
N SER A 251 -4.41 -19.42 -24.94
CA SER A 251 -3.04 -19.22 -24.44
C SER A 251 -2.00 -19.99 -25.27
N PHE A 252 -2.34 -21.21 -25.70
CA PHE A 252 -1.47 -22.13 -26.44
C PHE A 252 -1.77 -22.17 -27.96
N HIS A 253 -2.34 -21.09 -28.52
CA HIS A 253 -2.65 -21.03 -29.96
C HIS A 253 -1.38 -21.29 -30.80
N PRO A 254 -1.46 -22.10 -31.88
CA PRO A 254 -0.29 -22.57 -32.64
C PRO A 254 0.57 -21.47 -33.28
N ASP A 255 0.09 -20.22 -33.32
CA ASP A 255 0.89 -19.04 -33.71
C ASP A 255 2.03 -18.71 -32.72
N LYS A 256 2.13 -19.43 -31.60
CA LYS A 256 3.15 -19.24 -30.55
C LYS A 256 4.13 -20.42 -30.39
N ASP A 257 4.23 -21.29 -31.40
CA ASP A 257 5.12 -22.47 -31.41
C ASP A 257 4.83 -23.50 -30.30
N THR A 258 3.57 -23.57 -29.84
CA THR A 258 3.09 -24.47 -28.76
C THR A 258 2.28 -25.67 -29.31
N SER A 259 2.85 -26.35 -30.31
CA SER A 259 2.17 -27.42 -31.07
C SER A 259 1.93 -28.70 -30.23
N GLU A 260 2.85 -29.06 -29.33
CA GLU A 260 2.71 -30.28 -28.52
C GLU A 260 1.70 -30.11 -27.37
N GLU A 261 1.64 -28.93 -26.76
CA GLU A 261 0.66 -28.56 -25.74
C GLU A 261 -0.76 -28.58 -26.33
N MET A 262 -0.93 -28.16 -27.59
CA MET A 262 -2.23 -28.23 -28.27
C MET A 262 -2.63 -29.66 -28.63
N LYS A 263 -1.68 -30.52 -29.00
CA LYS A 263 -1.96 -31.96 -29.19
C LYS A 263 -2.42 -32.61 -27.89
N MET A 264 -1.77 -32.29 -26.77
CA MET A 264 -2.18 -32.75 -25.44
C MET A 264 -3.56 -32.21 -25.05
N LEU A 265 -3.82 -30.92 -25.27
CA LEU A 265 -5.11 -30.28 -24.97
C LEU A 265 -6.27 -30.89 -25.78
N ASN A 266 -6.01 -31.29 -27.02
CA ASN A 266 -7.01 -31.95 -27.87
C ASN A 266 -7.31 -33.40 -27.42
N ARG A 267 -6.31 -34.12 -26.88
CA ARG A 267 -6.56 -35.43 -26.25
C ARG A 267 -7.43 -35.27 -25.00
N LEU A 268 -7.11 -34.30 -24.15
CA LEU A 268 -7.90 -33.98 -22.95
C LEU A 268 -9.36 -33.61 -23.31
N LYS A 269 -9.59 -32.88 -24.40
CA LYS A 269 -10.94 -32.59 -24.89
C LYS A 269 -11.73 -33.86 -25.20
N SER A 270 -11.09 -34.83 -25.86
CA SER A 270 -11.70 -36.13 -26.17
C SER A 270 -12.00 -36.91 -24.88
N ASP A 271 -11.07 -36.93 -23.93
CA ASP A 271 -11.24 -37.63 -22.64
C ASP A 271 -12.34 -36.98 -21.78
N TRP A 272 -12.50 -35.66 -21.88
CA TRP A 272 -13.58 -34.91 -21.23
C TRP A 272 -14.93 -35.04 -21.96
N GLY A 273 -14.97 -35.67 -23.13
CA GLY A 273 -16.17 -35.79 -23.95
C GLY A 273 -16.77 -34.44 -24.36
N LEU A 274 -15.93 -33.44 -24.65
CA LEU A 274 -16.33 -32.06 -24.97
C LEU A 274 -16.44 -31.73 -26.46
#